data_AF-A0A7C4AM72-F1
#
_entry.id   AF-A0A7C4AM72-F1
#
_cell.length_a   1.000
_cell.length_b   1.000
_cell.length_c   1.000
_cell.angle_alpha   90.00
_cell.angle_beta   90.00
_cell.angle_gamma   90.00
#
_symmetry.space_group_name_H-M   'P 1'
#
loop_
_entity.id
_entity.type
_entity.pdbx_description
1 polymer ?
#
loop_
_entity_poly.entity_id
_entity_poly.type
_entity_poly.pdbx_seq_one_letter_code
_entity_poly.pdbx_strand_id
1 'polypeptide(L)'
;EAEKVFTHAFINEFIKSRRLQIAREHDADLVLRGTIKKLVEDTIAYNRDDKALEYRMDVVLDLQLERRSTGEVLWKRKNMRHSEEFPVGDSIVLSEAAKRAALEKLAADLAERIHDSIIQGF
;
A
#
# COMPACT_ATOMS: atom_id res chain seq x y z
N GLU A 1 2.98 2.29 11.62
CA GLU A 1 2.23 3.36 10.92
C GLU A 1 1.82 2.97 9.51
N ALA A 2 2.73 2.42 8.70
CA ALA A 2 2.44 1.97 7.34
C ALA A 2 1.17 1.10 7.21
N GLU A 3 1.00 0.09 8.06
CA GLU A 3 -0.20 -0.75 8.06
C GLU A 3 -1.51 0.06 8.06
N LYS A 4 -1.60 1.11 8.88
CA LYS A 4 -2.79 1.97 8.91
C LYS A 4 -2.99 2.72 7.61
N VAL A 5 -1.91 3.21 6.99
CA VAL A 5 -1.99 3.91 5.69
C VAL A 5 -2.49 2.97 4.60
N PHE A 6 -1.94 1.76 4.53
CA PHE A 6 -2.41 0.73 3.61
C PHE A 6 -3.88 0.37 3.84
N THR A 7 -4.26 0.08 5.08
CA THR A 7 -5.66 -0.26 5.42
C THR A 7 -6.62 0.85 5.00
N HIS A 8 -6.30 2.12 5.26
CA HIS A 8 -7.14 3.23 4.82
C HIS A 8 -7.19 3.37 3.29
N ALA A 9 -6.07 3.18 2.60
CA ALA A 9 -6.03 3.22 1.14
C ALA A 9 -6.95 2.15 0.52
N PHE A 10 -6.89 0.90 1.02
CA PHE A 10 -7.78 -0.17 0.60
C PHE A 10 -9.26 0.16 0.89
N ILE A 11 -9.57 0.60 2.11
CA ILE A 11 -10.94 0.98 2.49
C ILE A 11 -11.48 2.07 1.54
N ASN A 12 -10.69 3.12 1.30
CA ASN A 12 -11.08 4.21 0.42
C ASN A 12 -11.34 3.74 -1.01
N GLU A 13 -10.53 2.82 -1.52
CA GLU A 13 -10.69 2.30 -2.87
C GLU A 13 -11.97 1.47 -3.04
N PHE A 14 -12.25 0.56 -2.11
CA PHE A 14 -13.49 -0.21 -2.14
C PHE A 14 -14.75 0.65 -1.93
N ILE A 15 -14.66 1.73 -1.15
CA ILE A 15 -15.76 2.71 -1.01
C ILE A 15 -16.00 3.44 -2.33
N LYS A 16 -14.93 3.88 -3.01
CA LYS A 16 -15.03 4.60 -4.29
C LYS A 16 -15.71 3.77 -5.38
N SER A 17 -15.41 2.47 -5.46
CA SER A 17 -15.96 1.62 -6.53
C SER A 17 -17.44 1.30 -6.39
N ARG A 18 -18.02 1.46 -5.18
CA ARG A 18 -19.43 1.19 -4.83
C ARG A 18 -19.92 -0.23 -5.13
N ARG A 19 -19.02 -1.17 -5.42
CA ARG A 19 -19.36 -2.58 -5.70
C ARG A 19 -19.49 -3.41 -4.43
N LEU A 20 -18.79 -3.01 -3.38
CA LEU A 20 -18.73 -3.70 -2.09
C LEU A 20 -19.04 -2.72 -0.95
N GLN A 21 -19.63 -3.25 0.12
CA GLN A 21 -19.84 -2.50 1.36
C GLN A 21 -18.74 -2.85 2.36
N ILE A 22 -18.07 -1.83 2.91
CA ILE A 22 -17.13 -2.02 4.00
C ILE A 22 -17.90 -2.28 5.29
N ALA A 23 -17.55 -3.36 5.96
CA ALA A 23 -18.13 -3.78 7.24
C ALA A 23 -17.03 -4.13 8.24
N ARG A 24 -17.41 -4.34 9.50
CA ARG A 24 -16.51 -4.93 10.48
C ARG A 24 -16.27 -6.39 10.12
N GLU A 25 -15.12 -6.94 10.50
CA GLU A 25 -14.73 -8.31 10.13
C GLU A 25 -15.79 -9.37 10.51
N HIS A 26 -16.44 -9.22 11.67
CA HIS A 26 -17.50 -10.15 12.11
C HIS A 26 -18.81 -10.06 11.32
N ASP A 27 -19.03 -8.96 10.59
CA ASP A 27 -20.20 -8.74 9.75
C ASP A 27 -19.90 -8.97 8.26
N ALA A 28 -18.62 -9.02 7.87
CA ALA A 28 -18.20 -9.07 6.47
C ALA A 28 -18.28 -10.47 5.85
N ASP A 29 -18.77 -10.63 4.63
CA ASP A 29 -18.77 -11.93 3.94
C ASP A 29 -17.36 -12.34 3.49
N LEU A 30 -16.55 -11.35 3.13
CA LEU A 30 -15.19 -11.48 2.62
C LEU A 30 -14.23 -10.64 3.47
N VAL A 31 -13.01 -11.15 3.66
CA VAL A 31 -11.94 -10.44 4.37
C VAL A 31 -10.72 -10.38 3.46
N LEU A 32 -10.22 -9.17 3.21
CA LEU A 32 -8.93 -8.96 2.56
C LEU A 32 -7.86 -8.89 3.64
N ARG A 33 -6.98 -9.90 3.71
CA ARG A 33 -5.82 -9.91 4.61
C ARG A 33 -4.57 -9.55 3.85
N GLY A 34 -3.73 -8.72 4.48
CA GLY A 34 -2.45 -8.31 3.94
C GLY A 34 -1.29 -8.51 4.92
N THR A 35 -0.10 -8.73 4.38
CA THR A 35 1.15 -8.76 5.16
C THR A 35 2.22 -7.97 4.41
N ILE A 36 2.66 -6.86 5.01
CA ILE A 36 3.81 -6.09 4.52
C ILE A 36 5.06 -6.92 4.84
N LYS A 37 5.66 -7.52 3.83
CA LYS A 37 6.87 -8.35 3.93
C LYS A 37 8.13 -7.50 4.03
N LYS A 38 8.14 -6.34 3.37
CA LYS A 38 9.26 -5.40 3.36
C LYS A 38 8.70 -4.00 3.14
N LEU A 39 9.26 -3.01 3.83
CA LEU A 39 9.11 -1.59 3.54
C LEU A 39 10.45 -0.93 3.88
N VAL A 40 11.18 -0.47 2.88
CA VAL A 40 12.51 0.12 3.06
C VAL A 40 12.66 1.38 2.22
N GLU A 41 13.63 2.21 2.60
CA GLU A 41 14.02 3.42 1.88
C GLU A 41 15.48 3.29 1.45
N ASP A 42 15.75 3.55 0.17
CA ASP A 42 17.08 3.52 -0.42
C ASP A 42 17.38 4.86 -1.10
N THR A 43 18.62 5.37 -0.95
CA THR A 43 19.04 6.60 -1.64
C THR A 43 19.25 6.34 -3.13
N ILE A 44 18.67 7.18 -3.99
CA ILE A 44 18.81 7.04 -5.45
C ILE A 44 19.63 8.16 -6.09
N ALA A 45 19.75 9.33 -5.44
CA ALA A 45 20.52 10.45 -5.96
C ALA A 45 21.26 11.22 -4.86
N TYR A 46 22.43 11.76 -5.19
CA TYR A 46 23.26 12.62 -4.34
C TYR A 46 23.58 13.95 -5.04
N ASN A 47 23.77 15.01 -4.26
CA ASN A 47 24.30 16.28 -4.75
C ASN A 47 25.84 16.29 -4.76
N ARG A 48 26.44 17.42 -5.14
CA ARG A 48 27.91 17.57 -5.22
C ARG A 48 28.64 17.50 -3.87
N ASP A 49 27.91 17.63 -2.78
CA ASP A 49 28.42 17.56 -1.39
C ASP A 49 28.07 16.21 -0.74
N ASP A 50 27.77 15.17 -1.55
CA ASP A 50 27.35 13.82 -1.12
C ASP A 50 26.10 13.79 -0.23
N LYS A 51 25.26 14.83 -0.28
CA LYS A 51 23.95 14.81 0.38
C LYS A 51 22.91 14.15 -0.51
N ALA A 52 22.11 13.27 0.06
CA ALA A 52 20.99 12.68 -0.65
C ALA A 52 20.01 13.75 -1.14
N LEU A 53 19.53 13.58 -2.38
CA LEU A 53 18.52 14.44 -3.01
C LEU A 53 17.18 13.73 -3.16
N GLU A 54 17.20 12.43 -3.41
CA GLU A 54 16.01 11.63 -3.63
C GLU A 54 16.18 10.25 -3.02
N TYR A 55 15.13 9.79 -2.37
CA TYR A 55 14.99 8.44 -1.84
C TYR A 55 13.91 7.70 -2.63
N ARG A 56 14.03 6.38 -2.66
CA ARG A 56 12.99 5.47 -3.13
C ARG A 56 12.49 4.62 -1.98
N MET A 57 11.19 4.62 -1.76
CA MET A 57 10.50 3.71 -0.86
C MET A 57 10.10 2.46 -1.62
N ASP A 58 10.55 1.29 -1.17
CA ASP A 58 10.25 -0.01 -1.76
C ASP A 58 9.39 -0.85 -0.82
N VAL A 59 8.23 -1.33 -1.28
CA VAL A 59 7.35 -2.24 -0.53
C VAL A 59 7.29 -3.63 -1.17
N VAL A 60 7.21 -4.65 -0.33
CA VAL A 60 6.82 -6.01 -0.72
C VAL A 60 5.59 -6.43 0.08
N LEU A 61 4.51 -6.82 -0.60
CA LEU A 61 3.22 -7.14 0.01
C LEU A 61 2.71 -8.52 -0.42
N ASP A 62 2.18 -9.26 0.53
CA ASP A 62 1.33 -10.43 0.29
C ASP A 62 -0.12 -10.07 0.61
N LEU A 63 -1.06 -10.46 -0.25
CA LEU A 63 -2.50 -10.24 -0.05
C LEU A 63 -3.30 -11.51 -0.35
N GLN A 64 -4.36 -11.73 0.42
CA GLN A 64 -5.35 -12.77 0.16
C GLN A 64 -6.75 -12.29 0.51
N LEU A 65 -7.71 -12.61 -0.37
CA LEU A 65 -9.13 -12.44 -0.12
C LEU A 65 -9.71 -13.79 0.27
N GLU A 66 -10.36 -13.85 1.44
CA GLU A 66 -10.91 -15.09 1.98
C GLU A 66 -12.39 -14.92 2.38
N ARG A 67 -13.15 -16.01 2.29
CA ARG A 67 -14.53 -16.06 2.77
C ARG A 67 -14.51 -16.21 4.29
N ARG A 68 -15.08 -15.25 5.02
CA ARG A 68 -14.94 -15.17 6.49
C ARG A 68 -15.50 -16.40 7.21
N SER A 69 -16.59 -16.97 6.70
CA SER A 69 -17.28 -18.12 7.32
C SER A 69 -16.52 -19.44 7.21
N THR A 70 -15.71 -19.61 6.17
CA THR A 70 -15.04 -20.89 5.87
C THR A 70 -13.51 -20.81 5.89
N GLY A 71 -12.94 -19.61 5.79
CA GLY A 71 -11.51 -19.40 5.58
C GLY A 71 -11.04 -19.75 4.16
N GLU A 72 -11.97 -20.03 3.24
CA GLU A 72 -11.66 -20.35 1.84
C GLU A 72 -10.98 -19.16 1.17
N VAL A 73 -9.78 -19.35 0.64
CA VAL A 73 -9.05 -18.33 -0.11
C VAL A 73 -9.60 -18.26 -1.53
N LEU A 74 -10.29 -17.15 -1.84
CA LEU A 74 -10.89 -16.90 -3.15
C LEU A 74 -9.90 -16.27 -4.13
N TRP A 75 -8.98 -15.45 -3.61
CA TRP A 75 -7.99 -14.77 -4.43
C TRP A 75 -6.71 -14.55 -3.61
N LYS A 76 -5.56 -14.61 -4.29
CA LYS A 76 -4.26 -14.42 -3.66
C LYS A 76 -3.22 -13.84 -4.61
N ARG A 77 -2.39 -12.95 -4.08
CA ARG A 77 -1.14 -12.51 -4.70
C ARG A 77 -0.04 -12.46 -3.65
N LYS A 78 1.16 -12.90 -4.05
CA LYS A 78 2.35 -12.91 -3.19
C LYS A 78 3.46 -12.11 -3.83
N ASN A 79 4.37 -11.61 -3.00
CA ASN A 79 5.59 -10.90 -3.38
C ASN A 79 5.33 -9.73 -4.34
N MET A 80 4.22 -9.02 -4.12
CA MET A 80 3.91 -7.83 -4.91
C MET A 80 4.87 -6.73 -4.55
N ARG A 81 5.52 -6.16 -5.57
CA ARG A 81 6.50 -5.09 -5.39
C ARG A 81 5.95 -3.81 -5.94
N HIS A 82 6.13 -2.73 -5.19
CA HIS A 82 5.87 -1.39 -5.68
C HIS A 82 6.84 -0.42 -5.02
N SER A 83 7.08 0.71 -5.69
CA SER A 83 8.04 1.69 -5.24
C SER A 83 7.55 3.10 -5.56
N GLU A 84 7.90 4.04 -4.71
CA GLU A 84 7.62 5.47 -4.91
C GLU A 84 8.86 6.27 -4.53
N GLU A 85 9.21 7.24 -5.36
CA GLU A 85 10.36 8.11 -5.18
C GLU A 85 9.92 9.44 -4.55
N PHE A 86 10.77 10.02 -3.71
CA PHE A 86 10.47 11.29 -3.06
C PHE A 86 11.73 12.12 -2.78
N PRO A 87 11.62 13.45 -2.86
CA PRO A 87 12.75 14.33 -2.59
C PRO A 87 13.07 14.37 -1.10
N VAL A 88 14.36 14.49 -0.80
CA VAL A 88 14.91 14.74 0.54
C VAL A 88 15.86 15.93 0.47
N GLY A 89 16.01 16.64 1.58
CA GLY A 89 16.89 17.80 1.63
C GLY A 89 17.15 18.30 3.05
N ASP A 90 17.74 19.49 3.17
CA ASP A 90 18.21 20.03 4.46
C ASP A 90 17.08 20.28 5.47
N SER A 91 15.84 20.46 5.01
CA SER A 91 14.69 20.57 5.90
C SER A 91 14.15 19.20 6.25
N ILE A 92 14.34 18.80 7.51
CA ILE A 92 13.81 17.56 8.09
C ILE A 92 12.28 17.53 7.96
N VAL A 93 11.61 18.65 8.24
CA VAL A 93 10.14 18.75 8.19
C VAL A 93 9.60 18.50 6.79
N LEU A 94 10.24 19.08 5.76
CA LEU A 94 9.82 18.87 4.37
C LEU A 94 10.12 17.44 3.91
N SER A 95 11.24 16.86 4.33
CA SER A 95 11.62 15.49 3.98
C SER A 95 10.67 14.47 4.60
N GLU A 96 10.27 14.64 5.86
CA GLU A 96 9.27 13.78 6.52
C GLU A 96 7.88 13.91 5.89
N ALA A 97 7.49 15.13 5.49
CA ALA A 97 6.23 15.34 4.76
C ALA A 97 6.25 14.64 3.38
N ALA A 98 7.35 14.74 2.64
CA ALA A 98 7.53 14.08 1.35
C ALA A 98 7.50 12.55 1.48
N LYS A 99 8.20 12.00 2.49
CA LYS A 99 8.18 10.59 2.84
C LYS A 99 6.77 10.07 3.14
N ARG A 100 6.01 10.82 3.93
CA ARG A 100 4.62 10.47 4.24
C ARG A 100 3.74 10.48 2.99
N ALA A 101 3.86 11.51 2.14
CA ALA A 101 3.12 11.59 0.90
C ALA A 101 3.46 10.42 -0.05
N ALA A 102 4.73 10.01 -0.11
CA ALA A 102 5.16 8.86 -0.89
C ALA A 102 4.53 7.55 -0.39
N LEU A 103 4.50 7.33 0.92
CA LEU A 103 3.84 6.17 1.52
C LEU A 103 2.32 6.15 1.23
N GLU A 104 1.66 7.29 1.35
CA GLU A 104 0.22 7.44 1.07
C GLU A 104 -0.09 7.17 -0.41
N LYS A 105 0.74 7.68 -1.33
CA LYS A 105 0.60 7.43 -2.78
C LYS A 105 0.86 5.97 -3.12
N LEU A 106 1.96 5.40 -2.64
CA LEU A 106 2.32 4.00 -2.85
C LEU A 106 1.22 3.06 -2.36
N ALA A 107 0.60 3.36 -1.22
CA ALA A 107 -0.53 2.61 -0.70
C ALA A 107 -1.80 2.75 -1.58
N ALA A 108 -2.09 3.96 -2.07
CA ALA A 108 -3.22 4.21 -2.97
C ALA A 108 -3.06 3.47 -4.31
N ASP A 109 -1.90 3.55 -4.94
CA ASP A 109 -1.60 2.88 -6.21
C ASP A 109 -1.72 1.36 -6.08
N LEU A 110 -1.26 0.79 -4.96
CA LEU A 110 -1.45 -0.63 -4.69
C LEU A 110 -2.92 -0.99 -4.43
N ALA A 111 -3.66 -0.15 -3.70
CA ALA A 111 -5.07 -0.39 -3.45
C ALA A 111 -5.88 -0.43 -4.76
N GLU A 112 -5.67 0.52 -5.66
CA GLU A 112 -6.31 0.59 -6.98
C GLU A 112 -6.00 -0.66 -7.81
N ARG A 113 -4.72 -1.00 -7.99
CA ARG A 113 -4.30 -2.16 -8.79
C ARG A 113 -4.89 -3.48 -8.26
N ILE A 114 -4.99 -3.61 -6.94
CA ILE A 114 -5.51 -4.83 -6.31
C ILE A 114 -7.02 -4.90 -6.39
N HIS A 115 -7.69 -3.77 -6.14
CA HIS A 115 -9.12 -3.65 -6.36
C HIS A 115 -9.46 -4.11 -7.78
N ASP A 116 -8.77 -3.59 -8.79
CA ASP A 116 -9.01 -3.95 -10.19
C ASP A 116 -8.73 -5.42 -10.47
N SER A 117 -7.63 -5.96 -9.94
CA SER A 117 -7.31 -7.39 -10.09
C SER A 117 -8.33 -8.30 -9.43
N ILE A 118 -8.94 -7.89 -8.31
CA ILE A 118 -10.00 -8.65 -7.65
C ILE A 118 -11.24 -8.57 -8.53
N ILE A 119 -11.67 -7.37 -8.91
CA ILE A 119 -12.92 -7.13 -9.63
C ILE A 119 -12.94 -7.69 -11.06
N GLN A 120 -11.80 -7.74 -11.75
CA GLN A 120 -11.70 -8.36 -13.08
C GLN A 120 -11.53 -9.89 -13.01
N GLY A 121 -11.07 -10.41 -11.86
CA GLY A 121 -10.94 -11.85 -11.62
C GLY A 121 -12.23 -12.52 -11.16
N PHE A 122 -13.27 -11.72 -10.88
CA PHE A 122 -14.65 -12.12 -10.61
C PHE A 122 -15.54 -11.80 -11.81
#